data_AF-A0A6P2CML0-F1
#
_entry.id   AF-A0A6P2CML0-F1
#
_cell.length_a   1.000
_cell.length_b   1.000
_cell.length_c   1.000
_cell.angle_alpha   90.00
_cell.angle_beta   90.00
_cell.angle_gamma   90.00
#
_symmetry.space_group_name_H-M   'P 1'
#
loop_
_entity.id
_entity.type
_entity.pdbx_description
1 polymer ?
#
loop_
_entity_poly.entity_id
_entity_poly.type
_entity_poly.pdbx_seq_one_letter_code
_entity_poly.pdbx_strand_id
1 'polypeptide(L)'
;MSANKWSLRDVIFIALIGVFFGFIFWAWAFGYNVIAAFLTPFGLSAYANDATLGPWLMAGPMAGFILRRAGASIIGETLGGVIEMVFGSQWGVMNIVSALIQGLGTEIGFAVYGYRRWDKTSLSMSVITVTIVTFIWDLFRNGYASYSIGLLIGLFITRLISSAIFAGVIVYFTQKLIAKSGILDSNKNEVVS
;
A
#
# COMPACT_ATOMS: atom_id res chain seq x y z
N MET A 1 -17.76 -6.13 22.25
CA MET A 1 -17.45 -4.84 21.60
C MET A 1 -17.97 -4.88 20.18
N SER A 2 -18.90 -4.00 19.79
CA SER A 2 -19.53 -4.06 18.46
C SER A 2 -18.48 -3.81 17.37
N ALA A 3 -18.41 -4.72 16.40
CA ALA A 3 -17.34 -4.78 15.41
C ALA A 3 -17.37 -3.67 14.33
N ASN A 4 -18.11 -2.57 14.51
CA ASN A 4 -18.49 -1.70 13.38
C ASN A 4 -18.49 -0.18 13.62
N LYS A 5 -18.01 0.33 14.75
CA LYS A 5 -17.86 1.79 14.93
C LYS A 5 -16.39 2.19 14.87
N TRP A 6 -16.07 3.02 13.88
CA TRP A 6 -14.84 3.80 13.83
C TRP A 6 -14.76 4.69 15.06
N SER A 7 -13.60 4.69 15.72
CA SER A 7 -13.33 5.61 16.82
C SER A 7 -12.58 6.84 16.30
N LEU A 8 -12.66 7.95 17.04
CA LEU A 8 -11.84 9.14 16.74
C LEU A 8 -10.35 8.79 16.70
N ARG A 9 -9.91 7.87 17.57
CA ARG A 9 -8.56 7.33 17.59
C ARG A 9 -8.22 6.69 16.24
N ASP A 10 -9.07 5.82 15.70
CA ASP A 10 -8.83 5.16 14.41
C ASP A 10 -8.65 6.19 13.27
N VAL A 11 -9.45 7.27 13.29
CA VAL A 11 -9.35 8.37 12.31
C VAL A 11 -8.06 9.17 12.46
N ILE A 12 -7.61 9.42 13.69
CA ILE A 12 -6.33 10.12 13.91
C ILE A 12 -5.16 9.25 13.44
N PHE A 13 -5.18 7.96 13.77
CA PHE A 13 -4.11 7.04 13.35
C PHE A 13 -4.04 6.88 11.83
N ILE A 14 -5.18 6.78 11.13
CA ILE A 14 -5.15 6.68 9.67
C ILE A 14 -4.63 7.96 9.01
N ALA A 15 -4.95 9.13 9.58
CA ALA A 15 -4.41 10.40 9.13
C ALA A 15 -2.89 10.46 9.32
N LEU A 16 -2.37 10.02 10.47
CA LEU A 16 -0.93 9.95 10.74
C LEU A 16 -0.22 9.00 9.78
N ILE A 17 -0.80 7.82 9.52
CA ILE A 17 -0.27 6.86 8.54
C ILE A 17 -0.23 7.51 7.15
N GLY A 18 -1.32 8.15 6.72
CA GLY A 18 -1.40 8.83 5.43
C GLY A 18 -0.36 9.94 5.27
N VAL A 19 -0.17 10.78 6.30
CA VAL A 19 0.86 11.84 6.26
C VAL A 19 2.27 11.26 6.19
N PHE A 20 2.57 10.27 7.04
CA PHE A 20 3.89 9.66 7.11
C PHE A 20 4.26 8.94 5.80
N PHE A 21 3.36 8.10 5.30
CA PHE A 21 3.60 7.37 4.06
C PHE A 21 3.50 8.27 2.83
N GLY A 22 2.63 9.28 2.80
CA GLY A 22 2.58 10.22 1.68
C GLY A 22 3.88 10.99 1.49
N PHE A 23 4.57 11.35 2.57
CA PHE A 23 5.93 11.90 2.48
C PHE A 23 6.93 10.85 1.96
N ILE A 24 6.86 9.60 2.44
CA ILE A 24 7.71 8.51 1.94
C ILE A 24 7.49 8.26 0.45
N PHE A 25 6.25 8.28 -0.02
CA PHE A 25 5.90 8.06 -1.43
C PHE A 25 6.50 9.16 -2.31
N TRP A 26 6.32 10.42 -1.87
CA TRP A 26 6.93 11.56 -2.53
C TRP A 26 8.46 11.44 -2.58
N ALA A 27 9.10 11.10 -1.46
CA ALA A 27 10.55 10.92 -1.41
C ALA A 27 11.01 9.73 -2.27
N TRP A 28 10.21 8.67 -2.31
CA TRP A 28 10.51 7.46 -3.09
C TRP A 28 10.39 7.70 -4.60
N ALA A 29 9.58 8.65 -5.04
CA ALA A 29 9.51 9.06 -6.44
C ALA A 29 10.88 9.46 -7.02
N PHE A 30 11.75 10.09 -6.22
CA PHE A 30 13.13 10.37 -6.64
C PHE A 30 13.93 9.08 -6.87
N GLY A 31 13.80 8.09 -5.97
CA GLY A 31 14.42 6.78 -6.11
C GLY A 31 13.98 6.05 -7.38
N TYR A 32 12.67 6.08 -7.66
CA TYR A 32 12.13 5.55 -8.92
C TYR A 32 12.70 6.25 -10.14
N ASN A 33 12.80 7.59 -10.14
CA ASN A 33 13.34 8.32 -11.28
C ASN A 33 14.80 7.94 -11.58
N VAL A 34 15.61 7.72 -10.54
CA VAL A 34 16.99 7.24 -10.69
C VAL A 34 17.02 5.82 -11.29
N ILE A 35 16.20 4.91 -10.77
CA ILE A 35 16.13 3.51 -11.24
C ILE A 35 15.61 3.47 -12.69
N ALA A 36 14.58 4.24 -13.01
CA ALA A 36 14.00 4.33 -14.35
C ALA A 36 14.98 4.93 -15.35
N ALA A 37 15.70 5.99 -14.97
CA ALA A 37 16.75 6.58 -15.81
C ALA A 37 17.88 5.59 -16.10
N PHE A 38 18.28 4.80 -15.10
CA PHE A 38 19.30 3.77 -15.26
C PHE A 38 18.85 2.61 -16.17
N LEU A 39 17.59 2.18 -16.08
CA LEU A 39 17.06 1.04 -16.85
C LEU A 39 16.64 1.41 -18.28
N THR A 40 16.35 2.68 -18.55
CA THR A 40 15.91 3.17 -19.88
C THR A 40 16.88 2.82 -21.01
N PRO A 41 18.22 3.03 -20.91
CA PRO A 41 19.16 2.68 -21.97
C PRO A 41 19.20 1.18 -22.33
N PHE A 42 18.75 0.32 -21.42
CA PHE A 42 18.71 -1.13 -21.62
C PHE A 42 17.35 -1.63 -22.13
N GLY A 43 16.38 -0.73 -22.36
CA GLY A 43 15.01 -1.11 -22.73
C GLY A 43 14.22 -1.78 -21.59
N LEU A 44 14.70 -1.65 -20.33
CA LEU A 44 14.10 -2.28 -19.15
C LEU A 44 13.27 -1.30 -18.30
N SER A 45 12.89 -0.16 -18.85
CA SER A 45 12.14 0.88 -18.12
C SER A 45 10.82 0.37 -17.53
N ALA A 46 10.15 -0.59 -18.17
CA ALA A 46 8.94 -1.22 -17.62
C ALA A 46 9.20 -1.90 -16.26
N TYR A 47 10.34 -2.58 -16.11
CA TYR A 47 10.72 -3.21 -14.84
C TYR A 47 10.98 -2.19 -13.73
N ALA A 48 11.33 -0.94 -14.05
CA ALA A 48 11.47 0.09 -13.04
C ALA A 48 10.14 0.32 -12.30
N ASN A 49 9.02 0.35 -13.02
CA ASN A 49 7.70 0.54 -12.42
C ASN A 49 7.35 -0.65 -11.49
N ASP A 50 7.43 -1.87 -11.99
CA ASP A 50 7.06 -3.07 -11.23
C ASP A 50 7.99 -3.35 -10.04
N ALA A 51 9.31 -3.13 -10.20
CA ALA A 51 10.27 -3.37 -9.13
C ALA A 51 10.16 -2.37 -7.98
N THR A 52 9.72 -1.14 -8.27
CA THR A 52 9.66 -0.06 -7.27
C THR A 52 8.26 0.20 -6.73
N LEU A 53 7.24 -0.54 -7.18
CA LEU A 53 5.87 -0.32 -6.75
C LEU A 53 5.65 -0.58 -5.25
N GLY A 54 6.35 -1.57 -4.67
CA GLY A 54 6.12 -2.04 -3.30
C GLY A 54 6.05 -0.95 -2.23
N PRO A 55 6.98 0.02 -2.16
CA PRO A 55 6.92 1.13 -1.21
C PRO A 55 5.63 1.97 -1.28
N TRP A 56 5.09 2.22 -2.48
CA TRP A 56 3.80 2.92 -2.63
C TRP A 56 2.59 2.10 -2.19
N LEU A 57 2.74 0.81 -1.90
CA LEU A 57 1.65 -0.05 -1.46
C LEU A 57 1.64 -0.25 0.06
N MET A 58 2.49 0.46 0.82
CA MET A 58 2.69 0.16 2.23
C MET A 58 1.63 0.78 3.14
N ALA A 59 1.03 1.92 2.76
CA ALA A 59 0.13 2.66 3.65
C ALA A 59 -1.18 1.90 3.89
N GLY A 60 -1.74 1.30 2.85
CA GLY A 60 -2.98 0.54 2.90
C GLY A 60 -2.90 -0.68 3.82
N PRO A 61 -2.00 -1.64 3.56
CA PRO A 61 -1.83 -2.81 4.42
C PRO A 61 -1.45 -2.42 5.84
N MET A 62 -0.66 -1.35 6.04
CA MET A 62 -0.36 -0.85 7.38
C MET A 62 -1.61 -0.36 8.11
N ALA A 63 -2.42 0.48 7.47
CA ALA A 63 -3.66 1.00 8.03
C ALA A 63 -4.65 -0.14 8.34
N GLY A 64 -4.85 -1.05 7.39
CA GLY A 64 -5.67 -2.24 7.56
C GLY A 64 -5.18 -3.10 8.74
N PHE A 65 -3.91 -3.47 8.75
CA PHE A 65 -3.36 -4.43 9.71
C PHE A 65 -3.27 -3.89 11.14
N ILE A 66 -3.04 -2.58 11.31
CA ILE A 66 -3.03 -1.91 12.62
C ILE A 66 -4.45 -1.68 13.13
N LEU A 67 -5.31 -1.04 12.32
CA LEU A 67 -6.63 -0.60 12.77
C LEU A 67 -7.66 -1.73 12.79
N ARG A 68 -7.45 -2.76 11.95
CA ARG A 68 -8.33 -3.93 11.82
C ARG A 68 -9.79 -3.54 11.50
N ARG A 69 -9.95 -2.53 10.63
CA ARG A 69 -11.25 -1.99 10.20
C ARG A 69 -11.44 -2.15 8.70
N ALA A 70 -12.68 -2.41 8.30
CA ALA A 70 -13.09 -2.34 6.91
C ALA A 70 -12.98 -0.89 6.39
N GLY A 71 -12.41 -0.74 5.20
CA GLY A 71 -12.12 0.52 4.54
C GLY A 71 -10.79 1.17 4.98
N ALA A 72 -10.08 0.63 5.97
CA ALA A 72 -8.85 1.24 6.45
C ALA A 72 -7.72 1.21 5.41
N SER A 73 -7.61 0.16 4.60
CA SER A 73 -6.55 0.11 3.59
C SER A 73 -6.81 1.13 2.48
N ILE A 74 -8.07 1.26 2.06
CA ILE A 74 -8.50 2.23 1.05
C ILE A 74 -8.20 3.66 1.51
N ILE A 75 -8.67 4.02 2.70
CA ILE A 75 -8.52 5.38 3.22
C ILE A 75 -7.03 5.69 3.48
N GLY A 76 -6.28 4.77 4.07
CA GLY A 76 -4.87 4.96 4.37
C GLY A 76 -4.02 5.19 3.12
N GLU A 77 -4.20 4.35 2.10
CA GLU A 77 -3.49 4.47 0.82
C GLU A 77 -3.87 5.75 0.08
N THR A 78 -5.17 6.02 -0.02
CA THR A 78 -5.68 7.23 -0.70
C THR A 78 -5.17 8.50 -0.02
N LEU A 79 -5.18 8.57 1.32
CA LEU A 79 -4.61 9.69 2.05
C LEU A 79 -3.11 9.84 1.81
N GLY A 80 -2.37 8.73 1.74
CA GLY A 80 -0.96 8.73 1.32
C GLY A 80 -0.77 9.39 -0.05
N GLY A 81 -1.56 8.98 -1.04
CA GLY A 81 -1.51 9.55 -2.39
C GLY A 81 -1.93 11.03 -2.46
N VAL A 82 -2.88 11.46 -1.63
CA VAL A 82 -3.26 12.89 -1.49
C VAL A 82 -2.10 13.70 -0.92
N ILE A 83 -1.46 13.21 0.14
CA ILE A 83 -0.34 13.91 0.76
C ILE A 83 0.87 13.96 -0.18
N GLU A 84 1.17 12.87 -0.88
CA GLU A 84 2.20 12.86 -1.93
C GLU A 84 1.91 13.91 -3.02
N MET A 85 0.64 14.05 -3.43
CA MET A 85 0.24 15.10 -4.37
C MET A 85 0.49 16.50 -3.79
N VAL A 86 0.15 16.74 -2.52
CA VAL A 86 0.39 18.02 -1.83
C VAL A 86 1.87 18.38 -1.78
N PHE A 87 2.76 17.39 -1.60
CA PHE A 87 4.22 17.59 -1.67
C PHE A 87 4.76 17.81 -3.10
N GLY A 88 3.91 17.74 -4.13
CA GLY A 88 4.28 17.96 -5.52
C GLY A 88 4.57 16.66 -6.28
N SER A 89 3.65 15.70 -6.25
CA SER A 89 3.74 14.47 -7.04
C SER A 89 3.91 14.76 -8.53
N GLN A 90 4.88 14.10 -9.17
CA GLN A 90 5.10 14.19 -10.61
C GLN A 90 3.94 13.62 -11.46
N TRP A 91 3.06 12.82 -10.85
CA TRP A 91 1.88 12.25 -11.50
C TRP A 91 0.59 13.07 -11.25
N GLY A 92 0.68 14.16 -10.47
CA GLY A 92 -0.45 15.04 -10.17
C GLY A 92 -1.65 14.30 -9.59
N VAL A 93 -2.87 14.70 -10.00
CA VAL A 93 -4.14 14.13 -9.49
C VAL A 93 -4.28 12.63 -9.81
N MET A 94 -3.65 12.15 -10.88
CA MET A 94 -3.69 10.72 -11.23
C MET A 94 -3.05 9.85 -10.13
N ASN A 95 -2.16 10.42 -9.32
CA ASN A 95 -1.60 9.73 -8.16
C ASN A 95 -2.67 9.28 -7.16
N ILE A 96 -3.67 10.13 -6.90
CA ILE A 96 -4.77 9.81 -5.99
C ILE A 96 -5.61 8.65 -6.53
N VAL A 97 -5.85 8.64 -7.84
CA VAL A 97 -6.60 7.56 -8.51
C VAL A 97 -5.84 6.24 -8.38
N SER A 98 -4.52 6.25 -8.64
CA SER A 98 -3.67 5.08 -8.45
C SER A 98 -3.68 4.60 -7.01
N ALA A 99 -3.52 5.49 -6.03
CA ALA A 99 -3.55 5.17 -4.60
C ALA A 99 -4.90 4.58 -4.16
N LEU A 100 -6.01 5.08 -4.72
CA LEU A 100 -7.33 4.51 -4.47
C LEU A 100 -7.43 3.07 -5.00
N ILE A 101 -6.96 2.82 -6.22
CA ILE A 101 -6.94 1.48 -6.83
C ILE A 101 -6.05 0.52 -6.04
N GLN A 102 -4.89 0.99 -5.58
CA GLN A 102 -3.98 0.23 -4.72
C GLN A 102 -4.65 -0.12 -3.40
N GLY A 103 -5.25 0.87 -2.72
CA GLY A 103 -5.96 0.66 -1.48
C GLY A 103 -7.14 -0.30 -1.61
N LEU A 104 -7.89 -0.22 -2.71
CA LEU A 104 -8.96 -1.17 -3.06
C LEU A 104 -8.39 -2.59 -3.24
N GLY A 105 -7.31 -2.71 -4.00
CA GLY A 105 -6.63 -3.98 -4.22
C GLY A 105 -6.20 -4.64 -2.92
N THR A 106 -5.61 -3.87 -2.00
CA THR A 106 -5.23 -4.36 -0.68
C THR A 106 -6.44 -4.75 0.17
N GLU A 107 -7.47 -3.91 0.19
CA GLU A 107 -8.67 -4.14 1.01
C GLU A 107 -9.39 -5.43 0.60
N ILE A 108 -9.43 -5.75 -0.69
CA ILE A 108 -10.02 -7.00 -1.20
C ILE A 108 -9.39 -8.21 -0.52
N GLY A 109 -8.07 -8.24 -0.32
CA GLY A 109 -7.41 -9.37 0.35
C GLY A 109 -7.84 -9.57 1.81
N PHE A 110 -8.12 -8.48 2.54
CA PHE A 110 -8.69 -8.56 3.89
C PHE A 110 -10.20 -8.92 3.84
N ALA A 111 -10.92 -8.43 2.82
CA ALA A 111 -12.34 -8.69 2.61
C ALA A 111 -12.64 -10.15 2.25
N VAL A 112 -11.72 -10.86 1.58
CA VAL A 112 -11.84 -12.31 1.27
C VAL A 112 -12.10 -13.14 2.53
N TYR A 113 -11.54 -12.75 3.67
CA TYR A 113 -11.77 -13.40 4.96
C TYR A 113 -12.88 -12.72 5.79
N GLY A 114 -13.68 -11.85 5.18
CA GLY A 114 -14.77 -11.11 5.80
C GLY A 114 -14.33 -10.22 6.96
N TYR A 115 -13.10 -9.67 6.91
CA TYR A 115 -12.50 -8.88 8.00
C TYR A 115 -12.37 -9.61 9.34
N ARG A 116 -12.44 -10.95 9.33
CA ARG A 116 -12.34 -11.80 10.53
C ARG A 116 -10.89 -12.14 10.88
N ARG A 117 -9.95 -11.93 9.96
CA ARG A 117 -8.53 -12.26 10.12
C ARG A 117 -7.66 -11.06 9.82
N TRP A 118 -6.67 -10.88 10.69
CA TRP A 118 -5.65 -9.83 10.62
C TRP A 118 -4.31 -10.45 11.02
N ASP A 119 -3.95 -11.50 10.30
CA ASP A 119 -2.73 -12.30 10.46
C ASP A 119 -1.91 -12.34 9.16
N LYS A 120 -0.81 -13.09 9.19
CA LYS A 120 0.06 -13.27 8.02
C LYS A 120 -0.71 -13.74 6.79
N THR A 121 -1.71 -14.61 6.94
CA THR A 121 -2.47 -15.16 5.82
C THR A 121 -3.31 -14.08 5.14
N SER A 122 -4.03 -13.28 5.93
CA SER A 122 -4.80 -12.15 5.39
C SER A 122 -3.91 -11.09 4.71
N LEU A 123 -2.71 -10.85 5.28
CA LEU A 123 -1.73 -9.92 4.71
C LEU A 123 -1.10 -10.45 3.42
N SER A 124 -0.75 -11.74 3.35
CA SER A 124 -0.29 -12.36 2.10
C SER A 124 -1.37 -12.28 1.01
N MET A 125 -2.65 -12.44 1.38
CA MET A 125 -3.74 -12.32 0.42
C MET A 125 -3.92 -10.87 -0.06
N SER A 126 -3.71 -9.87 0.80
CA SER A 126 -3.74 -8.46 0.40
C SER A 126 -2.62 -8.11 -0.58
N VAL A 127 -1.42 -8.70 -0.41
CA VAL A 127 -0.31 -8.58 -1.39
C VAL A 127 -0.69 -9.16 -2.76
N ILE A 128 -1.30 -10.34 -2.80
CA ILE A 128 -1.69 -10.98 -4.06
C ILE A 128 -2.76 -10.15 -4.77
N THR A 129 -3.80 -9.76 -4.04
CA THR A 129 -4.94 -9.03 -4.58
C THR A 129 -4.55 -7.62 -5.05
N VAL A 130 -3.73 -6.87 -4.30
CA VAL A 130 -3.23 -5.57 -4.77
C VAL A 130 -2.33 -5.70 -5.99
N THR A 131 -1.52 -6.74 -6.06
CA THR A 131 -0.66 -7.00 -7.24
C THR A 131 -1.53 -7.25 -8.47
N ILE A 132 -2.56 -8.08 -8.37
CA ILE A 132 -3.48 -8.35 -9.48
C ILE A 132 -4.21 -7.08 -9.91
N VAL A 133 -4.80 -6.35 -8.97
CA VAL A 133 -5.62 -5.16 -9.26
C VAL A 133 -4.78 -4.05 -9.90
N THR A 134 -3.59 -3.77 -9.35
CA THR A 134 -2.70 -2.76 -9.93
C THR A 134 -2.14 -3.20 -11.27
N PHE A 135 -1.86 -4.49 -11.46
CA PHE A 135 -1.35 -4.98 -12.75
C PHE A 135 -2.42 -4.88 -13.84
N ILE A 136 -3.68 -5.20 -13.50
CA ILE A 136 -4.82 -4.97 -14.40
C ILE A 136 -4.95 -3.48 -14.74
N TRP A 137 -4.81 -2.59 -13.76
CA TRP A 137 -4.83 -1.15 -14.01
C TRP A 137 -3.74 -0.73 -15.01
N ASP A 138 -2.53 -1.26 -14.89
CA ASP A 138 -1.42 -0.94 -15.79
C ASP A 138 -1.57 -1.53 -17.21
N LEU A 139 -2.32 -2.62 -17.38
CA LEU A 139 -2.73 -3.10 -18.71
C LEU A 139 -3.45 -2.00 -19.51
N PHE A 140 -4.30 -1.20 -18.85
CA PHE A 140 -5.04 -0.12 -19.49
C PHE A 140 -4.28 1.22 -19.46
N ARG A 141 -3.64 1.55 -18.33
CA ARG A 141 -3.09 2.89 -18.09
C ARG A 141 -1.69 3.10 -18.67
N ASN A 142 -0.83 2.09 -18.55
CA ASN A 142 0.58 2.14 -18.90
C ASN A 142 0.90 1.34 -20.17
N GLY A 143 -0.14 0.90 -20.90
CA GLY A 143 0.00 0.26 -22.20
C GLY A 143 0.56 -1.16 -22.15
N TYR A 144 0.54 -1.82 -20.98
CA TYR A 144 1.08 -3.18 -20.83
C TYR A 144 0.34 -4.18 -21.74
N ALA A 145 -0.89 -3.87 -22.17
CA ALA A 145 -1.63 -4.69 -23.14
C ALA A 145 -0.90 -4.88 -24.49
N SER A 146 0.07 -4.02 -24.83
CA SER A 146 0.87 -4.14 -26.05
C SER A 146 2.13 -5.01 -25.90
N TYR A 147 2.46 -5.43 -24.67
CA TYR A 147 3.66 -6.20 -24.39
C TYR A 147 3.50 -7.68 -24.73
N SER A 148 4.63 -8.34 -25.00
CA SER A 148 4.64 -9.79 -25.19
C SER A 148 4.25 -10.51 -23.90
N ILE A 149 3.62 -11.68 -24.02
CA ILE A 149 3.17 -12.46 -22.85
C ILE A 149 4.33 -12.81 -21.91
N GLY A 150 5.52 -13.08 -22.45
CA GLY A 150 6.72 -13.36 -21.66
C GLY A 150 7.17 -12.17 -20.81
N LEU A 151 7.10 -10.96 -21.38
CA LEU A 151 7.40 -9.74 -20.64
C LEU A 151 6.35 -9.48 -19.55
N LEU A 152 5.07 -9.64 -19.85
CA LEU A 152 3.98 -9.49 -18.86
C LEU A 152 4.16 -10.42 -17.65
N ILE A 153 4.51 -11.69 -17.88
CA ILE A 153 4.80 -12.63 -16.78
C ILE A 153 5.99 -12.14 -15.95
N GLY A 154 7.06 -11.69 -16.60
CA GLY A 154 8.24 -11.15 -15.90
C GLY A 154 7.93 -9.92 -15.05
N LEU A 155 7.15 -8.99 -15.59
CA LEU A 155 6.71 -7.77 -14.88
C LEU A 155 5.80 -8.12 -13.70
N PHE A 156 4.84 -9.03 -13.90
CA PHE A 156 3.94 -9.48 -12.83
C PHE A 156 4.69 -10.13 -11.67
N ILE A 157 5.65 -11.01 -11.96
CA ILE A 157 6.49 -11.65 -10.94
C ILE A 157 7.34 -10.59 -10.21
N THR A 158 7.92 -9.65 -10.95
CA THR A 158 8.73 -8.57 -10.37
C THR A 158 7.90 -7.73 -9.40
N ARG A 159 6.69 -7.34 -9.81
CA ARG A 159 5.73 -6.62 -8.97
C ARG A 159 5.34 -7.42 -7.75
N LEU A 160 5.02 -8.70 -7.92
CA LEU A 160 4.64 -9.57 -6.81
C LEU A 160 5.75 -9.65 -5.77
N ILE A 161 7.02 -9.78 -6.20
CA ILE A 161 8.17 -9.79 -5.30
C ILE A 161 8.31 -8.45 -4.57
N SER A 162 8.23 -7.32 -5.29
CA SER A 162 8.31 -5.98 -4.70
C SER A 162 7.20 -5.77 -3.66
N SER A 163 5.94 -6.03 -4.04
CA SER A 163 4.78 -5.97 -3.15
C SER A 163 4.94 -6.89 -1.93
N ALA A 164 5.40 -8.13 -2.12
CA ALA A 164 5.57 -9.08 -1.01
C ALA A 164 6.61 -8.60 0.01
N ILE A 165 7.72 -8.02 -0.45
CA ILE A 165 8.76 -7.48 0.43
C ILE A 165 8.22 -6.28 1.23
N PHE A 166 7.68 -5.28 0.54
CA PHE A 166 7.33 -4.01 1.18
C PHE A 166 5.96 -4.04 1.86
N ALA A 167 4.90 -4.39 1.12
CA ALA A 167 3.52 -4.43 1.63
C ALA A 167 3.22 -5.68 2.48
N GLY A 168 4.01 -6.75 2.34
CA GLY A 168 3.88 -7.97 3.14
C GLY A 168 4.86 -8.01 4.31
N VAL A 169 6.14 -8.26 4.03
CA VAL A 169 7.16 -8.58 5.04
C VAL A 169 7.45 -7.37 5.94
N ILE A 170 7.76 -6.21 5.35
CA ILE A 170 8.11 -5.02 6.13
C ILE A 170 6.90 -4.54 6.95
N VAL A 171 5.71 -4.46 6.35
CA VAL A 171 4.47 -4.12 7.09
C VAL A 171 4.25 -5.06 8.28
N TYR A 172 4.42 -6.37 8.08
CA TYR A 172 4.23 -7.36 9.15
C TYR A 172 5.19 -7.12 10.34
N PHE A 173 6.48 -6.90 10.06
CA PHE A 173 7.46 -6.68 11.11
C PHE A 173 7.29 -5.33 11.80
N THR A 174 6.99 -4.28 11.05
CA THR A 174 6.68 -2.96 11.61
C THR A 174 5.48 -3.01 12.54
N GLN A 175 4.39 -3.68 12.15
CA GLN A 175 3.23 -3.84 13.03
C GLN A 175 3.60 -4.59 14.32
N LYS A 176 4.44 -5.63 14.24
CA LYS A 176 4.93 -6.34 15.43
C LYS A 176 5.77 -5.47 16.35
N LEU A 177 6.64 -4.61 15.80
CA LEU A 177 7.44 -3.68 16.59
C LEU A 177 6.56 -2.65 17.29
N ILE A 178 5.57 -2.10 16.58
CA ILE A 178 4.59 -1.17 17.15
C ILE A 178 3.79 -1.86 18.26
N ALA A 179 3.33 -3.10 18.06
CA ALA A 179 2.63 -3.85 19.09
C ALA A 179 3.50 -4.11 20.33
N LYS A 180 4.79 -4.39 20.16
CA LYS A 180 5.73 -4.56 21.29
C LYS A 180 6.03 -3.27 22.03
N SER A 181 5.94 -2.11 21.38
CA SER A 181 6.21 -0.81 22.00
C SER A 181 5.15 -0.38 23.03
N GLY A 182 3.99 -1.04 23.08
CA GLY A 182 2.91 -0.68 24.00
C GLY A 182 2.16 0.61 23.64
N ILE A 183 2.56 1.32 22.58
CA ILE A 183 1.89 2.55 22.08
C ILE A 183 0.41 2.28 21.74
N LEU A 184 0.08 1.05 21.32
CA LEU A 184 -1.30 0.66 21.02
C LEU A 184 -2.11 0.29 22.28
N ASP A 185 -1.43 -0.01 23.40
CA ASP A 185 -2.05 -0.45 24.65
C ASP A 185 -2.25 0.68 25.66
N SER A 186 -1.54 1.82 25.51
CA SER A 186 -1.36 2.81 26.57
C SER A 186 -2.59 3.61 27.01
N ASN A 187 -3.79 3.37 26.46
CA ASN A 187 -4.99 4.15 26.82
C ASN A 187 -6.26 3.31 26.96
N LYS A 188 -6.18 2.25 27.77
CA LYS A 188 -7.37 1.57 28.34
C LYS A 188 -7.70 2.02 29.77
N ASN A 189 -6.84 2.82 30.42
CA ASN A 189 -6.95 3.14 31.85
C ASN A 189 -7.35 4.59 32.18
N GLU A 190 -7.62 5.47 31.21
CA GLU A 190 -7.98 6.89 31.49
C GLU A 190 -9.49 7.14 31.68
N VAL A 191 -10.31 6.13 32.00
CA VAL A 191 -11.75 6.35 32.33
C VAL A 191 -12.14 5.70 33.67
N VAL A 192 -11.18 5.48 34.56
CA VAL A 192 -11.49 5.17 35.96
C VAL A 192 -10.67 6.08 36.87
N SER A 193 -11.17 7.30 37.03
CA SER A 193 -11.04 8.11 38.25
C SER A 193 -12.21 9.07 38.35
#